data_AF-A0ABD0NC76-F1
#
_entry.id   AF-A0ABD0NC76-F1
#
_cell.length_a   1.000
_cell.length_b   1.000
_cell.length_c   1.000
_cell.angle_alpha   90.00
_cell.angle_beta   90.00
_cell.angle_gamma   90.00
#
_symmetry.space_group_name_H-M   'P 1'
#
loop_
_entity.id
_entity.type
_entity.pdbx_description
1 polymer ?
#
loop_
_entity_poly.entity_id
_entity_poly.type
_entity_poly.pdbx_seq_one_letter_code
_entity_poly.pdbx_strand_id
1 'polypeptide(L)'
;PRIVKADALSRLHSLEEVNEEPEPFIFKEFIVSAIQWNPNPETSSNASTATVPGCPPGLQYGSRAQHTPLIHSAHSSLGTGHPGANSTLSLLKDCFWWLNMVRDVR
;
A
#
# COMPACT_ATOMS: atom_id res chain seq x y z
N PRO A 1 35.24 25.29 31.17
CA PRO A 1 35.27 25.15 29.69
C PRO A 1 33.90 25.55 29.11
N ARG A 2 33.82 26.71 28.46
CA ARG A 2 32.57 27.29 27.94
C ARG A 2 32.40 26.84 26.49
N ILE A 3 31.35 26.09 26.19
CA ILE A 3 30.99 25.72 24.82
C ILE A 3 30.56 27.01 24.12
N VAL A 4 31.43 27.51 23.24
CA VAL A 4 31.11 28.58 22.29
C VAL A 4 30.10 27.98 21.33
N LYS A 5 28.88 28.53 21.30
CA LYS A 5 27.87 28.18 20.31
C LYS A 5 28.53 28.23 18.94
N ALA A 6 28.41 27.15 18.17
CA ALA A 6 28.74 27.16 16.75
C ALA A 6 27.85 28.22 16.10
N ASP A 7 28.43 29.41 15.92
CA ASP A 7 27.79 30.50 15.19
C ASP A 7 27.67 30.07 13.74
N ALA A 8 26.49 30.31 13.21
CA ALA A 8 26.01 29.70 11.99
C ALA A 8 26.95 30.02 10.82
N LEU A 9 27.51 28.98 10.19
CA LEU A 9 28.06 29.03 8.83
C LEU A 9 26.91 29.20 7.81
N SER A 10 26.08 30.21 8.02
CA SER A 10 25.15 30.72 7.02
C SER A 10 25.81 31.93 6.39
N ARG A 11 25.77 32.00 5.05
CA ARG A 11 26.16 33.15 4.20
C ARG A 11 27.56 33.10 3.57
N LEU A 12 28.06 31.93 3.21
CA LEU A 12 29.07 31.80 2.15
C LEU A 12 28.62 30.82 1.07
N HIS A 13 27.45 31.10 0.48
CA HIS A 13 27.21 30.68 -0.88
C HIS A 13 26.55 31.85 -1.60
N SER A 14 27.36 32.56 -2.38
CA SER A 14 26.90 33.47 -3.43
C SER A 14 25.96 32.67 -4.32
N LEU A 15 24.68 33.08 -4.36
CA LEU A 15 23.74 32.62 -5.37
C LEU A 15 24.20 33.22 -6.69
N GLU A 16 25.11 32.52 -7.35
CA GLU A 16 25.09 32.54 -8.80
C GLU A 16 23.79 31.82 -9.15
N GLU A 17 22.78 32.57 -9.59
CA GLU A 17 21.50 32.02 -10.06
C GLU A 17 21.77 31.19 -11.32
N VAL A 18 22.27 29.98 -11.10
CA VAL A 18 22.27 28.94 -12.10
C VAL A 18 20.79 28.60 -12.28
N ASN A 19 20.21 29.14 -13.35
CA ASN A 19 18.90 28.77 -13.85
C ASN A 19 19.00 27.37 -14.46
N GLU A 20 19.27 26.38 -13.61
CA GLU A 20 19.06 24.97 -13.92
C GLU A 20 17.59 24.70 -13.66
N GLU A 21 16.83 24.50 -14.75
CA GLU A 21 15.49 23.93 -14.64
C GLU A 21 15.64 22.60 -13.86
N PRO A 22 14.90 22.40 -12.75
CA PRO A 22 15.10 21.21 -11.93
C PRO A 22 14.76 19.99 -12.77
N GLU A 23 15.78 19.20 -13.10
CA GLU A 23 15.57 17.95 -13.82
C GLU A 23 14.56 17.11 -13.02
N PRO A 24 13.46 16.65 -13.64
CA PRO A 24 12.44 15.91 -12.92
C PRO A 24 13.07 14.64 -12.34
N PHE A 25 13.17 14.58 -11.01
CA PHE A 25 13.80 13.46 -10.29
C PHE A 25 13.07 12.11 -10.45
N ILE A 26 11.94 12.10 -11.15
CA ILE A 26 11.18 10.89 -11.41
C ILE A 26 11.94 10.07 -12.45
N PHE A 27 12.46 8.93 -12.00
CA PHE A 27 13.09 7.94 -12.85
C PHE A 27 12.25 7.72 -14.12
N LYS A 28 12.89 7.85 -15.28
CA LYS A 28 12.25 7.71 -16.60
C LYS A 28 11.57 6.36 -16.79
N GLU A 29 11.98 5.36 -16.01
CA GLU A 29 11.43 4.01 -15.98
C GLU A 29 11.26 3.56 -14.53
N PHE A 30 10.06 3.12 -14.15
CA PHE A 30 9.80 2.48 -12.86
C PHE A 30 8.99 1.20 -13.08
N ILE A 31 9.38 0.13 -12.37
CA ILE A 31 8.70 -1.17 -12.48
C ILE A 31 7.60 -1.21 -11.42
N VAL A 32 6.34 -1.31 -11.88
CA VAL A 32 5.20 -1.61 -11.02
C VAL A 32 4.89 -3.09 -11.14
N SER A 33 5.17 -3.85 -10.08
CA SER A 33 4.67 -5.22 -9.98
C SER A 33 3.35 -5.22 -9.22
N ALA A 34 2.36 -5.95 -9.71
CA ALA A 34 1.10 -6.12 -9.01
C ALA A 34 1.34 -6.87 -7.69
N ILE A 35 0.74 -6.37 -6.61
CA ILE A 35 0.83 -7.05 -5.32
C ILE A 35 -0.15 -8.23 -5.35
N GLN A 36 0.39 -9.44 -5.33
CA GLN A 36 -0.43 -10.65 -5.28
C GLN A 36 -0.71 -11.03 -3.83
N TRP A 37 -1.91 -10.75 -3.33
CA TRP A 37 -2.38 -11.26 -2.03
C TRP A 37 -2.97 -12.65 -2.21
N ASN A 38 -2.16 -13.68 -1.99
CA ASN A 38 -2.61 -15.06 -2.08
C ASN A 38 -2.88 -15.62 -0.66
N PRO A 39 -4.14 -15.85 -0.27
CA PRO A 39 -4.45 -16.46 1.01
C PRO A 39 -4.17 -17.96 0.92
N ASN A 40 -2.90 -18.36 1.11
CA ASN A 40 -2.38 -19.73 1.24
C ASN A 40 -2.83 -20.75 0.14
N PRO A 41 -1.91 -21.43 -0.57
CA PRO A 41 -2.28 -22.37 -1.66
C PRO A 41 -3.30 -23.45 -1.28
N GLU A 42 -3.36 -23.87 -0.02
CA GLU A 42 -4.33 -24.90 0.43
C GLU A 42 -5.79 -24.45 0.37
N THR A 43 -6.05 -23.13 0.29
CA THR A 43 -7.39 -22.55 0.23
C THR A 43 -7.83 -22.19 -1.20
N SER A 44 -6.97 -22.32 -2.22
CA SER A 44 -7.30 -21.89 -3.59
C SER A 44 -8.37 -22.74 -4.28
N SER A 45 -8.56 -23.99 -3.84
CA SER A 45 -9.56 -24.91 -4.39
C SER A 45 -11.02 -24.51 -4.11
N ASN A 46 -11.25 -23.53 -3.23
CA ASN A 46 -12.59 -23.10 -2.80
C ASN A 46 -12.96 -21.68 -3.23
N ALA A 47 -12.22 -21.06 -4.15
CA ALA A 47 -12.67 -19.84 -4.81
C ALA A 47 -13.80 -20.20 -5.79
N SER A 48 -14.98 -20.47 -5.26
CA SER A 48 -16.18 -20.65 -6.07
C SER A 48 -16.40 -19.35 -6.86
N THR A 49 -16.22 -19.42 -8.17
CA THR A 49 -16.67 -18.39 -9.13
C THR A 49 -18.19 -18.30 -9.21
N ALA A 50 -18.90 -19.09 -8.39
CA ALA A 50 -20.33 -18.97 -8.18
C ALA A 50 -20.63 -17.55 -7.69
N THR A 51 -21.37 -16.81 -8.50
CA THR A 51 -21.87 -15.47 -8.21
C THR A 51 -22.70 -15.53 -6.93
N VAL A 52 -22.05 -15.32 -5.78
CA VAL A 52 -22.75 -15.20 -4.50
C VAL A 52 -23.69 -14.01 -4.64
N PRO A 53 -24.99 -14.14 -4.32
CA PRO A 53 -25.94 -13.06 -4.46
C PRO A 53 -25.45 -11.81 -3.70
N GLY A 54 -25.22 -10.72 -4.43
CA GLY A 54 -24.73 -9.45 -3.88
C GLY A 54 -23.24 -9.16 -4.09
N CYS A 55 -22.44 -10.09 -4.64
CA CYS A 55 -21.05 -9.78 -5.01
C CYS A 55 -21.01 -8.84 -6.22
N PRO A 56 -20.34 -7.67 -6.14
CA PRO A 56 -20.18 -6.78 -7.28
C PRO A 56 -19.42 -7.45 -8.43
N PRO A 57 -19.73 -7.10 -9.69
CA PRO A 57 -18.97 -7.59 -10.83
C PRO A 57 -17.51 -7.11 -10.75
N GLY A 58 -16.57 -7.99 -11.09
CA GLY A 58 -15.14 -7.67 -11.10
C GLY A 58 -14.41 -7.84 -9.77
N LEU A 59 -15.11 -8.17 -8.67
CA LEU A 59 -14.49 -8.47 -7.38
C LEU A 59 -14.51 -9.97 -7.07
N GLN A 60 -13.48 -10.43 -6.37
CA GLN A 60 -13.39 -11.81 -5.91
C GLN A 60 -14.08 -11.96 -4.54
N TYR A 61 -14.99 -12.93 -4.42
CA TYR A 61 -15.59 -13.24 -3.13
C TYR A 61 -14.54 -13.88 -2.20
N GLY A 62 -14.30 -13.24 -1.05
CA GLY A 62 -13.45 -13.79 0.00
C GLY A 62 -14.26 -14.73 0.90
N SER A 63 -13.91 -16.02 0.94
CA SER A 63 -14.54 -16.94 1.90
C SER A 63 -14.17 -16.56 3.35
N ARG A 64 -15.02 -16.92 4.32
CA ARG A 64 -14.80 -16.62 5.75
C ARG A 64 -13.41 -17.01 6.25
N ALA A 65 -12.89 -18.15 5.79
CA ALA A 65 -11.56 -18.64 6.17
C ALA A 65 -10.41 -17.76 5.62
N GLN A 66 -10.66 -17.03 4.53
CA GLN A 66 -9.67 -16.18 3.86
C GLN A 66 -9.66 -14.74 4.37
N HIS A 67 -10.67 -14.29 5.14
CA HIS A 67 -10.75 -12.90 5.62
C HIS A 67 -9.50 -12.48 6.40
N THR A 68 -9.16 -13.19 7.48
CA THR A 68 -7.97 -12.87 8.29
C THR A 68 -6.66 -12.99 7.50
N PRO A 69 -6.40 -14.06 6.72
CA PRO A 69 -5.21 -14.14 5.86
C PRO A 69 -5.10 -12.99 4.85
N LEU A 70 -6.20 -12.60 4.21
CA LEU A 70 -6.21 -11.49 3.24
C LEU A 70 -5.93 -10.16 3.92
N ILE A 71 -6.56 -9.88 5.07
CA ILE A 71 -6.34 -8.65 5.84
C ILE A 71 -4.89 -8.57 6.30
N HIS A 72 -4.37 -9.65 6.87
CA HIS A 72 -2.98 -9.71 7.29
C HIS A 72 -2.03 -9.51 6.10
N SER A 73 -2.27 -10.20 4.98
CA SER A 73 -1.44 -10.05 3.78
C SER A 73 -1.48 -8.62 3.23
N ALA A 74 -2.65 -8.00 3.14
CA ALA A 74 -2.80 -6.62 2.67
C ALA A 74 -2.14 -5.59 3.62
N HIS A 75 -2.07 -5.89 4.91
CA HIS A 75 -1.38 -5.04 5.89
C HIS A 75 0.12 -5.31 5.98
N SER A 76 0.59 -6.55 5.83
CA SER A 76 1.98 -6.93 6.08
C SER A 76 2.83 -7.05 4.81
N SER A 77 2.22 -6.91 3.62
CA SER A 77 2.95 -7.03 2.36
C SER A 77 3.94 -5.88 2.19
N LEU A 78 5.17 -6.20 1.82
CA LEU A 78 6.23 -5.22 1.58
C LEU A 78 5.80 -4.12 0.58
N GLY A 79 5.07 -4.49 -0.47
CA GLY A 79 4.58 -3.55 -1.48
C GLY A 79 3.50 -2.57 -0.98
N THR A 80 2.88 -2.84 0.16
CA THR A 80 1.82 -1.98 0.73
C THR A 80 2.35 -1.01 1.79
N GLY A 81 3.55 -1.23 2.32
CA GLY A 81 4.19 -0.33 3.28
C GLY A 81 3.50 -0.24 4.64
N HIS A 82 2.91 -1.35 5.13
CA HIS A 82 2.21 -1.39 6.42
C HIS A 82 1.10 -0.35 6.58
N PRO A 83 0.09 -0.37 5.69
CA PRO A 83 -0.99 0.60 5.71
C PRO A 83 -1.83 0.50 6.99
N GLY A 84 -2.34 1.64 7.46
CA GLY A 84 -3.35 1.66 8.52
C GLY A 84 -4.70 1.10 8.06
N ALA A 85 -5.62 0.86 9.01
CA ALA A 85 -6.89 0.15 8.77
C ALA A 85 -7.70 0.67 7.57
N ASN A 86 -7.82 2.00 7.40
CA ASN A 86 -8.58 2.57 6.28
C ASN A 86 -7.92 2.27 4.93
N SER A 87 -6.59 2.37 4.86
CA SER A 87 -5.84 2.08 3.64
C SER A 87 -5.85 0.57 3.33
N THR A 88 -5.74 -0.29 4.34
CA THR A 88 -5.91 -1.74 4.20
C THR A 88 -7.30 -2.09 3.65
N LEU A 89 -8.35 -1.43 4.18
CA LEU A 89 -9.72 -1.62 3.70
C LEU A 89 -9.89 -1.19 2.24
N SER A 90 -9.33 -0.05 1.85
CA SER A 90 -9.37 0.42 0.45
C SER A 90 -8.70 -0.56 -0.49
N LEU A 91 -7.48 -0.99 -0.15
CA LEU A 91 -6.73 -2.00 -0.90
C LEU A 91 -7.54 -3.30 -1.10
N LEU A 92 -8.18 -3.80 -0.05
CA LEU A 92 -8.99 -5.01 -0.14
C LEU A 92 -10.24 -4.82 -1.01
N LYS A 93 -10.90 -3.66 -0.95
CA LYS A 93 -12.12 -3.37 -1.72
C LYS A 93 -11.89 -3.27 -3.22
N ASP A 94 -10.66 -3.03 -3.65
CA ASP A 94 -10.32 -2.96 -5.08
C ASP A 94 -10.30 -4.35 -5.73
N CYS A 95 -10.06 -5.41 -4.96
CA CYS A 95 -9.89 -6.77 -5.47
C CYS A 95 -10.91 -7.77 -4.90
N PHE A 96 -11.39 -7.55 -3.68
CA PHE A 96 -12.18 -8.50 -2.93
C PHE A 96 -13.47 -7.91 -2.41
N TRP A 97 -14.43 -8.79 -2.16
CA TRP A 97 -15.69 -8.43 -1.53
C TRP A 97 -16.16 -9.50 -0.56
N TRP A 98 -16.64 -9.07 0.61
CA TRP A 98 -17.42 -9.89 1.54
C TRP A 98 -18.26 -9.01 2.48
N LEU A 99 -19.19 -9.62 3.21
CA LEU A 99 -20.03 -8.91 4.17
C LEU A 99 -19.22 -8.47 5.39
N ASN A 100 -19.36 -7.20 5.78
CA ASN A 100 -18.74 -6.62 6.99
C ASN A 100 -17.22 -6.40 6.94
N MET A 101 -16.61 -6.24 5.75
CA MET A 101 -15.18 -5.89 5.61
C MET A 101 -14.71 -4.78 6.57
N VAL A 102 -15.52 -3.74 6.75
CA VAL A 102 -15.19 -2.60 7.64
C VAL A 102 -15.00 -3.05 9.09
N ARG A 103 -15.81 -4.01 9.55
CA ARG A 103 -15.72 -4.55 10.91
C ARG A 103 -14.55 -5.51 11.05
N ASP A 104 -14.26 -6.29 10.02
CA ASP A 104 -13.18 -7.29 10.09
C ASP A 104 -11.79 -6.66 10.00
N VAL A 105 -11.65 -5.50 9.35
CA VAL A 105 -10.38 -4.76 9.20
C VAL A 105 -10.03 -3.86 10.41
N ARG A 106 -11.03 -3.48 11.22
CA ARG A 106 -10.85 -2.60 12.38
C ARG A 106 -10.57 -3.38 13.65
#